data_AF-A0A359LYT4-F1
#
_entry.id   AF-A0A359LYT4-F1
#
_cell.length_a   1.000
_cell.length_b   1.000
_cell.length_c   1.000
_cell.angle_alpha   90.00
_cell.angle_beta   90.00
_cell.angle_gamma   90.00
#
_symmetry.space_group_name_H-M   'P 1'
#
loop_
_entity.id
_entity.type
_entity.pdbx_description
1 polymer ?
#
loop_
_entity_poly.entity_id
_entity_poly.type
_entity_poly.pdbx_seq_one_letter_code
_entity_poly.pdbx_strand_id
1 'polypeptide(L)'
;MLYTCERPWRDNRPGDSCIPVGTYRVEPRRYNRGGYPAYEVTGVSGRSLILIHRGNVPTDIEGCILVGLSVGVLKGQLAVLESRPALEYLLAYFGSEPWELVIEEASAPA
;
A
#
# COMPACT_ATOMS: atom_id res chain seq x y z
N MET A 1 -14.18 -6.73 0.10
CA MET A 1 -13.13 -6.61 1.13
C MET A 1 -11.83 -6.32 0.40
N LEU A 2 -11.01 -5.39 0.89
CA LEU A 2 -9.72 -5.04 0.31
C LEU A 2 -8.63 -5.38 1.32
N TYR A 3 -7.55 -5.99 0.84
CA TYR A 3 -6.40 -6.38 1.66
C TYR A 3 -5.17 -5.62 1.21
N THR A 4 -4.22 -5.41 2.14
CA THR A 4 -2.92 -4.82 1.84
C THR A 4 -1.78 -5.82 2.04
N CYS A 5 -0.65 -5.54 1.38
CA CYS A 5 0.59 -6.28 1.56
C CYS A 5 1.77 -5.30 1.54
N GLU A 6 2.60 -5.37 2.58
CA GLU A 6 3.69 -4.43 2.83
C GLU A 6 4.94 -5.16 3.29
N ARG A 7 6.08 -4.47 3.30
CA ARG A 7 7.26 -4.97 4.02
C ARG A 7 7.01 -4.98 5.52
N PRO A 8 7.64 -5.88 6.28
CA PRO A 8 7.61 -5.84 7.74
C PRO A 8 8.08 -4.49 8.28
N TRP A 9 7.65 -4.14 9.49
CA TRP A 9 8.18 -2.98 10.20
C TRP A 9 9.69 -3.14 10.44
N ARG A 10 10.45 -2.11 10.06
CA ARG A 10 11.91 -2.03 10.22
C ARG A 10 12.33 -0.62 10.58
N ASP A 11 11.67 -0.06 11.61
CA ASP A 11 11.98 1.26 12.19
C ASP A 11 11.87 2.41 11.17
N ASN A 12 10.79 2.40 10.38
CA ASN A 12 10.54 3.38 9.31
C ASN A 12 11.71 3.54 8.32
N ARG A 13 12.54 2.51 8.14
CA ARG A 13 13.69 2.56 7.23
C ARG A 13 13.24 2.77 5.79
N PRO A 14 13.77 3.80 5.08
CA PRO A 14 13.44 4.03 3.69
C PRO A 14 13.73 2.81 2.81
N GLY A 15 12.79 2.49 1.91
CA GLY A 15 12.94 1.37 0.97
C GLY A 15 12.71 -0.03 1.56
N ASP A 16 12.63 -0.18 2.89
CA ASP A 16 12.71 -1.49 3.54
C ASP A 16 11.67 -1.75 4.64
N SER A 17 10.85 -0.75 4.98
CA SER A 17 9.84 -0.84 6.04
C SER A 17 8.45 -0.49 5.50
N CYS A 18 7.39 -1.03 6.13
CA CYS A 18 6.08 -0.35 6.14
C CYS A 18 6.19 1.02 6.85
N ILE A 19 5.16 1.85 6.74
CA ILE A 19 5.12 3.18 7.35
C ILE A 19 4.55 3.12 8.78
N PRO A 20 4.84 4.12 9.64
CA PRO A 20 4.39 4.11 11.04
C PRO A 20 2.86 4.16 11.15
N VAL A 21 2.32 3.68 12.27
CA VAL A 21 0.93 3.96 12.65
C VAL A 21 0.67 5.47 12.69
N GLY A 22 -0.55 5.87 12.37
CA GLY A 22 -0.95 7.27 12.33
C GLY A 22 -1.93 7.58 11.22
N THR A 23 -2.18 8.88 11.07
CA THR A 23 -3.14 9.42 10.10
C THR A 23 -2.38 10.17 9.02
N TYR A 24 -2.64 9.80 7.77
CA TYR A 24 -1.93 10.34 6.62
C TYR A 24 -2.91 10.84 5.56
N ARG A 25 -2.49 11.87 4.84
CA ARG A 25 -3.20 12.34 3.66
C ARG A 25 -2.77 11.53 2.45
N VAL A 26 -3.75 11.06 1.69
CA VAL A 26 -3.54 10.30 0.46
C VAL A 26 -4.00 11.13 -0.73
N GLU A 27 -3.13 11.23 -1.74
CA GLU A 27 -3.35 12.06 -2.91
C GLU A 27 -3.26 11.24 -4.21
N PRO A 28 -4.04 11.56 -5.25
CA PRO A 28 -3.90 10.92 -6.55
C PRO A 28 -2.49 11.14 -7.11
N ARG A 29 -1.88 10.07 -7.61
CA ARG A 29 -0.52 10.10 -8.16
C ARG A 29 -0.43 9.22 -9.39
N ARG A 30 0.54 9.48 -10.27
CA ARG A 30 0.91 8.52 -11.31
C ARG A 30 2.07 7.66 -10.85
N TYR A 31 1.93 6.35 -10.91
CA TYR A 31 3.06 5.45 -10.73
C TYR A 31 3.88 5.38 -12.03
N ASN A 32 4.98 6.14 -12.08
CA ASN A 32 5.74 6.33 -13.32
C ASN A 32 6.35 5.04 -13.86
N ARG A 33 6.90 4.17 -13.00
CA ARG A 33 7.50 2.89 -13.42
C ARG A 33 6.47 1.94 -14.01
N GLY A 34 5.23 1.97 -13.51
CA GLY A 34 4.14 1.13 -14.00
C GLY A 34 3.32 1.76 -15.13
N GLY A 35 3.33 3.08 -15.26
CA GLY A 35 2.62 3.82 -16.29
C GLY A 35 1.12 4.01 -16.04
N TYR A 36 0.64 3.93 -14.79
CA TYR A 36 -0.79 3.97 -14.45
C TYR A 36 -1.11 4.88 -13.24
N PRO A 37 -2.38 5.31 -13.08
CA PRO A 37 -2.84 6.04 -11.90
C PRO A 37 -2.78 5.18 -10.63
N ALA A 38 -2.39 5.81 -9.53
CA ALA A 38 -2.22 5.22 -8.21
C ALA A 38 -2.53 6.30 -7.16
N TYR A 39 -2.22 6.01 -5.90
CA TYR A 39 -2.24 7.02 -4.84
C TYR A 39 -0.88 7.13 -4.16
N GLU A 40 -0.59 8.28 -3.57
CA GLU A 40 0.59 8.52 -2.74
C GLU A 40 0.15 8.88 -1.32
N VAL A 41 0.69 8.17 -0.33
CA VAL A 41 0.60 8.52 1.08
C VAL A 41 1.64 9.61 1.35
N THR A 42 1.17 10.79 1.73
CA THR A 42 2.01 11.97 1.96
C THR A 42 2.18 12.23 3.46
N GLY A 43 3.20 13.03 3.82
CA GLY A 43 3.44 13.40 5.22
C GLY A 43 4.15 12.34 6.07
N VAL A 44 4.64 11.25 5.47
CA VAL A 44 5.44 10.24 6.19
C VAL A 44 6.82 10.83 6.50
N SER A 45 7.11 11.04 7.78
CA SER A 45 8.38 11.65 8.21
C SER A 45 9.59 10.87 7.68
N GLY A 46 10.51 11.57 7.04
CA GLY A 46 11.74 11.00 6.47
C GLY A 46 11.54 10.12 5.23
N ARG A 47 10.33 10.04 4.66
CA ARG A 47 10.02 9.21 3.49
C ARG A 47 9.18 9.96 2.47
N SER A 48 9.27 9.51 1.23
CA SER A 48 8.51 10.03 0.09
C SER A 48 8.15 8.90 -0.85
N LEU A 49 7.23 9.13 -1.79
CA LEU A 49 6.87 8.15 -2.81
C LEU A 49 6.34 6.83 -2.22
N ILE A 50 5.61 6.92 -1.10
CA ILE A 50 4.90 5.79 -0.52
C ILE A 50 3.61 5.62 -1.32
N LEU A 51 3.64 4.73 -2.32
CA LEU A 51 2.51 4.58 -3.23
C LEU A 51 1.58 3.45 -2.79
N ILE A 52 0.27 3.64 -3.00
CA ILE A 52 -0.72 2.58 -2.97
C ILE A 52 -0.94 2.11 -4.42
N HIS A 53 -0.50 0.90 -4.74
CA HIS A 53 -0.54 0.41 -6.12
C HIS A 53 -0.70 -1.11 -6.21
N ARG A 54 -0.88 -1.62 -7.43
CA ARG A 54 -0.98 -3.06 -7.67
C ARG A 54 0.39 -3.74 -7.56
N GLY A 55 0.39 -4.94 -6.99
CA GLY A 55 1.52 -5.86 -6.81
C GLY A 55 1.07 -7.03 -5.93
N ASN A 56 1.94 -8.02 -5.69
CA ASN A 56 1.50 -9.24 -4.99
C ASN A 56 2.30 -9.56 -3.73
N VAL A 57 3.63 -9.42 -3.72
CA VAL A 57 4.47 -9.82 -2.58
C VAL A 57 5.31 -8.67 -2.02
N PRO A 58 5.67 -8.69 -0.71
CA PRO A 58 6.44 -7.61 -0.07
C PRO A 58 7.80 -7.34 -0.70
N THR A 59 8.43 -8.37 -1.26
CA THR A 59 9.76 -8.24 -1.88
C THR A 59 9.73 -7.55 -3.25
N ASP A 60 8.55 -7.36 -3.85
CA ASP A 60 8.42 -6.68 -5.15
C ASP A 60 8.39 -5.14 -5.02
N ILE A 61 8.39 -4.62 -3.78
CA ILE A 61 8.25 -3.20 -3.46
C ILE A 61 9.36 -2.69 -2.54
N GLU A 62 9.58 -1.38 -2.55
CA GLU A 62 10.54 -0.68 -1.69
C GLU A 62 9.79 0.18 -0.65
N GLY A 63 8.84 -0.45 0.05
CA GLY A 63 8.05 0.18 1.12
C GLY A 63 6.79 0.93 0.66
N CYS A 64 6.29 0.64 -0.54
CA CYS A 64 4.92 0.97 -0.97
C CYS A 64 3.88 0.11 -0.23
N ILE A 65 2.60 0.39 -0.47
CA ILE A 65 1.46 -0.39 0.02
C ILE A 65 0.82 -1.10 -1.18
N LEU A 66 0.87 -2.43 -1.20
CA LEU A 66 0.19 -3.22 -2.23
C LEU A 66 -1.26 -3.48 -1.84
N VAL A 67 -2.15 -3.60 -2.82
CA VAL A 67 -3.57 -3.89 -2.60
C VAL A 67 -4.01 -5.14 -3.37
N GLY A 68 -4.98 -5.88 -2.83
CA GLY A 68 -5.62 -7.02 -3.49
C GLY A 68 -7.01 -7.34 -2.93
N LEU A 69 -7.73 -8.22 -3.63
CA LEU A 69 -9.09 -8.65 -3.23
C LEU A 69 -9.11 -9.97 -2.47
N SER A 70 -8.00 -10.68 -2.44
CA SER A 70 -7.82 -11.94 -1.72
C SER A 70 -6.39 -12.09 -1.22
N VAL A 71 -6.17 -12.96 -0.24
CA VAL A 71 -4.85 -13.28 0.33
C VAL A 71 -4.46 -14.69 -0.09
N GLY A 72 -3.18 -14.90 -0.35
CA GLY A 72 -2.63 -16.21 -0.67
C GLY A 72 -1.14 -16.30 -0.41
N VAL A 73 -0.50 -17.29 -1.02
CA VAL A 73 0.95 -17.47 -0.97
C VAL A 73 1.51 -17.44 -2.39
N LEU A 74 2.50 -16.59 -2.63
CA LEU A 74 3.20 -16.49 -3.92
C LEU A 74 4.71 -16.41 -3.66
N LYS A 75 5.52 -17.13 -4.44
CA LYS A 75 6.98 -17.22 -4.23
C LYS A 75 7.37 -17.59 -2.77
N GLY A 76 6.54 -18.40 -2.09
CA GLY A 76 6.76 -18.80 -0.69
C GLY A 76 6.50 -17.70 0.35
N GLN A 77 5.86 -16.60 -0.04
CA GLN A 77 5.56 -15.46 0.84
C GLN A 77 4.06 -15.22 0.91
N LEU A 78 3.58 -14.69 2.04
CA LEU A 78 2.23 -14.13 2.11
C LEU A 78 2.10 -13.04 1.04
N ALA A 79 0.98 -13.09 0.33
CA ALA A 79 0.74 -12.26 -0.84
C ALA A 79 -0.71 -11.78 -0.85
N VAL A 80 -0.93 -10.62 -1.45
CA VAL A 80 -2.25 -10.25 -1.96
C VAL A 80 -2.39 -10.70 -3.41
N LEU A 81 -3.58 -11.14 -3.78
CA LEU A 81 -3.93 -11.56 -5.13
C LEU A 81 -4.96 -10.60 -5.71
N GLU A 82 -5.20 -10.69 -7.02
CA GLU A 82 -6.18 -9.84 -7.71
C GLU A 82 -5.90 -8.33 -7.52
N SER A 83 -4.63 -7.95 -7.59
CA SER A 83 -4.18 -6.60 -7.25
C SER A 83 -4.59 -5.52 -8.26
N ARG A 84 -4.75 -5.91 -9.53
CA ARG A 84 -5.27 -5.00 -10.57
C ARG A 84 -6.73 -4.60 -10.31
N PRO A 85 -7.70 -5.51 -10.19
CA PRO A 85 -9.08 -5.13 -9.90
C PRO A 85 -9.22 -4.45 -8.52
N ALA A 86 -8.37 -4.76 -7.54
CA ALA A 86 -8.33 -4.03 -6.27
C ALA A 86 -7.95 -2.54 -6.44
N LEU A 87 -6.92 -2.25 -7.24
CA LEU A 87 -6.54 -0.87 -7.54
C LEU A 87 -7.60 -0.15 -8.37
N GLU A 88 -8.19 -0.82 -9.36
CA GLU A 88 -9.28 -0.26 -10.18
C GLU A 88 -10.51 0.09 -9.31
N TYR A 89 -10.84 -0.75 -8.33
CA TYR A 89 -11.88 -0.48 -7.34
C TYR A 89 -11.57 0.77 -6.51
N LEU A 90 -10.35 0.89 -5.96
CA LEU A 90 -9.94 2.08 -5.19
C LEU A 90 -10.01 3.36 -6.02
N LEU A 91 -9.50 3.32 -7.25
CA LEU A 91 -9.51 4.47 -8.17
C LEU A 91 -10.95 4.91 -8.50
N ALA A 92 -11.87 3.95 -8.71
CA ALA A 92 -13.27 4.25 -8.96
C ALA A 92 -13.98 4.82 -7.71
N TYR A 93 -13.60 4.36 -6.51
CA TYR A 93 -14.24 4.76 -5.26
C TYR A 93 -13.82 6.16 -4.80
N PHE A 94 -12.52 6.46 -4.75
CA PHE A 94 -12.01 7.74 -4.28
C PHE A 94 -11.81 8.78 -5.40
N GLY A 95 -11.62 8.33 -6.64
CA GLY A 95 -11.40 9.23 -7.78
C GLY A 95 -10.17 10.11 -7.60
N SER A 96 -10.32 11.40 -7.92
CA SER A 96 -9.26 12.41 -7.84
C SER A 96 -9.24 13.20 -6.54
N GLU A 97 -10.13 12.91 -5.60
CA GLU A 97 -10.18 13.65 -4.34
C GLU A 97 -9.18 13.07 -3.34
N PRO A 98 -8.41 13.93 -2.64
CA PRO A 98 -7.59 13.48 -1.53
C PRO A 98 -8.44 12.93 -0.38
N TRP A 99 -7.92 11.92 0.31
CA TRP A 99 -8.60 11.24 1.41
C TRP A 99 -7.65 10.94 2.56
N GLU A 100 -8.20 10.48 3.68
CA GLU A 100 -7.44 10.18 4.90
C GLU A 100 -7.25 8.68 5.06
N LEU A 101 -6.00 8.26 5.30
CA LEU A 101 -5.61 6.90 5.65
C LEU A 101 -5.26 6.85 7.13
N VAL A 102 -5.95 6.01 7.87
CA VAL A 102 -5.63 5.70 9.27
C VAL A 102 -4.96 4.33 9.32
N ILE A 103 -3.76 4.27 9.89
CA ILE A 103 -3.00 3.03 10.13
C ILE A 103 -2.94 2.80 11.63
N GLU A 104 -3.43 1.63 12.04
CA GLU A 104 -3.51 1.22 13.44
C GLU A 104 -2.72 -0.08 13.64
N GLU A 105 -2.29 -0.33 14.87
CA GLU A 105 -1.71 -1.62 15.24
C GLU A 105 -2.77 -2.71 15.05
N ALA A 106 -2.37 -3.83 14.44
CA ALA A 106 -3.22 -5.00 14.42
C ALA A 106 -3.37 -5.52 15.85
N SER A 107 -4.59 -5.48 16.40
CA SER A 107 -4.86 -6.17 17.66
C SER A 107 -4.53 -7.65 17.47
N ALA A 108 -3.68 -8.21 18.33
CA ALA A 108 -3.45 -9.65 18.33
C ALA A 108 -4.81 -10.36 18.44
N PRO A 109 -5.06 -11.41 17.63
CA PRO A 109 -6.26 -12.20 17.82
C PRO A 109 -6.25 -12.74 19.26
N ALA A 110 -7.35 -12.50 19.98
CA ALA A 110 -7.56 -13.02 21.34
C ALA A 110 -7.56 -14.55 21.36
#